data_AF-A0A950SA41-F1
#
_entry.id   AF-A0A950SA41-F1
#
_cell.length_a   1.000
_cell.length_b   1.000
_cell.length_c   1.000
_cell.angle_alpha   90.00
_cell.angle_beta   90.00
_cell.angle_gamma   90.00
#
_symmetry.space_group_name_H-M   'P 1'
#
loop_
_entity.id
_entity.type
_entity.pdbx_description
1 polymer ?
#
loop_
_entity_poly.entity_id
_entity_poly.type
_entity_poly.pdbx_seq_one_letter_code
_entity_poly.pdbx_strand_id
1 'polypeptide(L)'
;LADEWWPQLADCGGDIVKVVGTANNEQECLAVFETFRRADRPTVAIAMGAAGLITRVLALREPQCLLTYAMLDEATSTAPGQISVRDMREVYRAGRLGPSTRAFGLLGPHAEHERLKEYNAWFDADGFDGVAVPVQVELSANAAAIVDAFRRLPMSGWHIHGAELQTGVGQALDEIGPKACREGKVNAIVARAEDRLVGEWVESPREQYELWTTAGRKS
;
A
#
# COMPACT_ATOMS: atom_id res chain seq x y z
N LEU A 1 -6.63 4.28 -16.37
CA LEU A 1 -6.56 2.80 -16.49
C LEU A 1 -7.94 2.18 -16.48
N ALA A 2 -8.69 2.34 -15.38
CA ALA A 2 -10.03 1.78 -15.25
C ALA A 2 -10.96 2.27 -16.37
N ASP A 3 -11.31 3.56 -16.40
CA ASP A 3 -12.47 4.05 -17.17
C ASP A 3 -12.35 3.98 -18.69
N GLU A 4 -11.14 4.14 -19.21
CA GLU A 4 -10.89 4.17 -20.65
C GLU A 4 -10.31 2.84 -21.16
N TRP A 5 -9.16 2.44 -20.63
CA TRP A 5 -8.36 1.36 -21.23
C TRP A 5 -8.89 -0.03 -20.92
N TRP A 6 -9.26 -0.31 -19.67
CA TRP A 6 -9.76 -1.65 -19.31
C TRP A 6 -11.01 -2.05 -20.11
N PRO A 7 -12.09 -1.25 -20.22
CA PRO A 7 -13.30 -1.66 -20.96
C PRO A 7 -13.01 -1.85 -22.45
N GLN A 8 -12.22 -0.96 -23.07
CA GLN A 8 -11.85 -1.13 -24.48
C GLN A 8 -11.09 -2.44 -24.72
N LEU A 9 -10.18 -2.82 -23.81
CA LEU A 9 -9.46 -4.08 -23.90
C LEU A 9 -10.35 -5.29 -23.61
N ALA A 10 -11.32 -5.16 -22.70
CA ALA A 10 -12.30 -6.21 -22.42
C ALA A 10 -13.23 -6.47 -23.62
N ASP A 11 -13.61 -5.41 -24.35
CA ASP A 11 -14.47 -5.46 -25.54
C ASP A 11 -13.78 -6.10 -26.76
N CYS A 12 -12.43 -6.19 -26.76
CA CYS A 12 -11.69 -6.92 -27.77
C CYS A 12 -11.91 -8.45 -27.73
N GLY A 13 -12.64 -8.97 -26.73
CA GLY A 13 -13.02 -10.39 -26.66
C GLY A 13 -11.92 -11.33 -26.14
N GLY A 14 -10.89 -10.81 -25.50
CA GLY A 14 -9.84 -11.64 -24.87
C GLY A 14 -10.31 -12.27 -23.55
N ASP A 15 -9.82 -13.48 -23.27
CA ASP A 15 -10.08 -14.21 -22.03
C ASP A 15 -9.46 -13.54 -20.79
N ILE A 16 -8.33 -12.86 -20.99
CA ILE A 16 -7.57 -12.16 -19.96
C ILE A 16 -7.31 -10.73 -20.42
N VAL A 17 -7.63 -9.76 -19.56
CA VAL A 17 -7.31 -8.35 -19.82
C VAL A 17 -6.00 -8.00 -19.14
N LYS A 18 -5.03 -7.46 -19.89
CA LYS A 18 -3.81 -6.89 -19.31
C LYS A 18 -3.76 -5.40 -19.57
N VAL A 19 -3.69 -4.61 -18.51
CA VAL A 19 -3.59 -3.15 -18.60
C VAL A 19 -2.55 -2.64 -17.60
N VAL A 20 -1.54 -1.94 -18.11
CA VAL A 20 -0.41 -1.46 -17.29
C VAL A 20 -0.23 0.02 -17.55
N GLY A 21 -0.19 0.82 -16.48
CA GLY A 21 0.09 2.25 -16.54
C GLY A 21 1.39 2.59 -15.81
N THR A 22 1.69 3.88 -15.71
CA THR A 22 2.75 4.42 -14.86
C THR A 22 2.10 5.26 -13.77
N ALA A 23 2.51 5.08 -12.52
CA ALA A 23 2.11 5.94 -11.41
C ALA A 23 3.28 6.84 -11.02
N ASN A 24 3.04 8.14 -11.05
CA ASN A 24 3.97 9.17 -10.58
C ASN A 24 3.79 9.47 -9.08
N ASN A 25 2.60 9.17 -8.55
CA ASN A 25 2.26 9.31 -7.14
C ASN A 25 1.29 8.20 -6.70
N GLU A 26 1.05 8.12 -5.40
CA GLU A 26 0.21 7.13 -4.75
C GLU A 26 -1.28 7.25 -5.13
N GLN A 27 -1.75 8.44 -5.52
CA GLN A 27 -3.14 8.62 -5.98
C GLN A 27 -3.38 7.93 -7.32
N GLU A 28 -2.41 7.98 -8.23
CA GLU A 28 -2.52 7.34 -9.53
C GLU A 28 -2.62 5.80 -9.43
N CYS A 29 -2.19 5.22 -8.31
CA CYS A 29 -2.36 3.79 -8.03
C CYS A 29 -3.84 3.38 -7.86
N LEU A 30 -4.73 4.32 -7.51
CA LEU A 30 -6.17 4.05 -7.35
C LEU A 30 -6.80 3.51 -8.61
N ALA A 31 -6.33 3.96 -9.78
CA ALA A 31 -6.85 3.51 -11.06
C ALA A 31 -6.63 2.00 -11.30
N VAL A 32 -5.63 1.39 -10.66
CA VAL A 32 -5.42 -0.07 -10.70
C VAL A 32 -6.48 -0.80 -9.87
N PHE A 33 -6.74 -0.35 -8.64
CA PHE A 33 -7.75 -0.98 -7.80
C PHE A 33 -9.18 -0.75 -8.34
N GLU A 34 -9.46 0.42 -8.91
CA GLU A 34 -10.70 0.70 -9.64
C GLU A 34 -10.88 -0.19 -10.86
N THR A 35 -9.77 -0.57 -11.53
CA THR A 35 -9.80 -1.56 -12.61
C THR A 35 -10.32 -2.91 -12.11
N PHE A 36 -9.79 -3.40 -10.98
CA PHE A 36 -10.24 -4.68 -10.42
C PHE A 36 -11.69 -4.66 -9.91
N ARG A 37 -12.16 -3.53 -9.36
CA ARG A 37 -13.59 -3.38 -8.97
C ARG A 37 -14.54 -3.51 -10.15
N ARG A 38 -14.08 -3.18 -11.36
CA ARG A 38 -14.88 -3.26 -12.59
C ARG A 38 -14.65 -4.56 -13.37
N ALA A 39 -13.60 -5.30 -13.03
CA ALA A 39 -13.19 -6.46 -13.80
C ALA A 39 -14.23 -7.58 -13.72
N ASP A 40 -14.71 -8.02 -14.88
CA ASP A 40 -15.65 -9.13 -15.02
C ASP A 40 -14.94 -10.46 -15.32
N ARG A 41 -13.63 -10.43 -15.57
CA ARG A 41 -12.80 -11.58 -15.97
C ARG A 41 -11.36 -11.45 -15.44
N PRO A 42 -10.56 -12.54 -15.50
CA PRO A 42 -9.17 -12.51 -15.07
C PRO A 42 -8.40 -11.34 -15.69
N THR A 43 -7.77 -10.56 -14.83
CA THR A 43 -7.13 -9.29 -15.19
C THR A 43 -5.72 -9.21 -14.62
N VAL A 44 -4.80 -8.67 -15.40
CA VAL A 44 -3.46 -8.28 -14.97
C VAL A 44 -3.38 -6.76 -15.01
N ALA A 45 -3.49 -6.12 -13.86
CA ALA A 45 -3.39 -4.67 -13.73
C ALA A 45 -2.37 -4.26 -12.67
N ILE A 46 -1.39 -3.45 -13.08
CA ILE A 46 -0.35 -2.89 -12.21
C ILE A 46 0.03 -1.49 -12.70
N ALA A 47 0.65 -0.72 -11.82
CA ALA A 47 1.32 0.52 -12.14
C ALA A 47 2.84 0.36 -12.10
N MET A 48 3.52 0.90 -13.10
CA MET A 48 4.97 1.08 -13.14
C MET A 48 5.37 2.32 -12.32
N GLY A 49 6.68 2.51 -12.14
CA GLY A 49 7.23 3.58 -11.32
C GLY A 49 7.30 3.19 -9.84
N ALA A 50 8.08 3.97 -9.08
CA ALA A 50 8.31 3.71 -7.66
C ALA A 50 7.01 3.83 -6.84
N ALA A 51 6.17 4.83 -7.14
CA ALA A 51 4.85 4.96 -6.52
C ALA A 51 3.94 3.75 -6.81
N GLY A 52 4.07 3.15 -8.00
CA GLY A 52 3.31 1.99 -8.43
C GLY A 52 3.63 0.68 -7.70
N LEU A 53 4.70 0.63 -6.89
CA LEU A 53 5.13 -0.57 -6.16
C LEU A 53 4.02 -1.23 -5.35
N ILE A 54 3.20 -0.41 -4.67
CA ILE A 54 2.06 -0.89 -3.87
C ILE A 54 1.12 -1.77 -4.69
N THR A 55 0.89 -1.43 -5.96
CA THR A 55 -0.05 -2.15 -6.83
C THR A 55 0.45 -3.56 -7.17
N ARG A 56 1.77 -3.78 -7.22
CA ARG A 56 2.37 -5.07 -7.56
C ARG A 56 2.10 -6.13 -6.50
N VAL A 57 1.98 -5.74 -5.24
CA VAL A 57 1.66 -6.63 -4.13
C VAL A 57 0.16 -6.68 -3.91
N LEU A 58 -0.49 -5.52 -3.75
CA LEU A 58 -1.88 -5.48 -3.31
C LEU A 58 -2.87 -5.91 -4.40
N ALA A 59 -2.50 -5.86 -5.69
CA ALA A 59 -3.34 -6.44 -6.74
C ALA A 59 -3.65 -7.92 -6.47
N LEU A 60 -2.73 -8.67 -5.85
CA LEU A 60 -2.94 -10.09 -5.52
C LEU A 60 -4.06 -10.34 -4.50
N ARG A 61 -4.53 -9.31 -3.80
CA ARG A 61 -5.70 -9.40 -2.91
C ARG A 61 -7.02 -9.35 -3.68
N GLU A 62 -7.00 -8.87 -4.92
CA GLU A 62 -8.20 -8.67 -5.73
C GLU A 62 -8.62 -10.00 -6.38
N PRO A 63 -9.90 -10.41 -6.27
CA PRO A 63 -10.36 -11.72 -6.76
C PRO A 63 -10.08 -11.97 -8.25
N GLN A 64 -10.12 -10.91 -9.06
CA GLN A 64 -9.92 -10.98 -10.50
C GLN A 64 -8.45 -10.88 -10.91
N CYS A 65 -7.52 -10.68 -9.97
CA CYS A 65 -6.11 -10.62 -10.29
C CYS A 65 -5.58 -11.99 -10.69
N LEU A 66 -5.14 -12.11 -11.94
CA LEU A 66 -4.58 -13.35 -12.45
C LEU A 66 -3.13 -13.57 -11.99
N LEU A 67 -2.30 -12.53 -12.11
CA LEU A 67 -0.87 -12.59 -11.76
C LEU A 67 -0.30 -11.18 -11.53
N THR A 68 0.88 -11.15 -10.91
CA THR A 68 1.76 -9.98 -10.84
C THR A 68 3.14 -10.32 -11.44
N TYR A 69 3.96 -9.30 -11.63
CA TYR A 69 5.33 -9.46 -12.14
C TYR A 69 6.35 -9.19 -11.04
N ALA A 70 7.33 -10.08 -10.95
CA ALA A 70 8.47 -9.99 -10.04
C ALA A 70 9.77 -10.28 -10.80
N MET A 71 10.87 -9.71 -10.32
CA MET A 71 12.20 -9.89 -10.92
C MET A 71 12.86 -11.18 -10.42
N LEU A 72 13.63 -11.86 -11.28
CA LEU A 72 14.30 -13.11 -10.91
C LEU A 72 15.43 -12.89 -9.91
N ASP A 73 16.26 -11.87 -10.13
CA ASP A 73 17.39 -11.52 -9.28
C ASP A 73 17.67 -10.01 -9.32
N GLU A 74 18.05 -9.42 -8.18
CA GLU A 74 18.43 -8.00 -8.04
C GLU A 74 19.50 -7.60 -9.06
N ALA A 75 20.44 -8.50 -9.35
CA ALA A 75 21.52 -8.28 -10.31
C ALA A 75 21.06 -8.14 -11.77
N THR A 76 19.85 -8.59 -12.10
CA THR A 76 19.25 -8.48 -13.45
C THR A 76 18.28 -7.30 -13.58
N SER A 77 18.24 -6.41 -12.58
CA SER A 77 17.33 -5.27 -12.57
C SER A 77 17.57 -4.35 -13.76
N THR A 78 16.54 -4.16 -14.58
CA THR A 78 16.51 -3.15 -15.64
C THR A 78 15.90 -1.82 -15.16
N ALA A 79 15.38 -1.77 -13.93
CA ALA A 79 14.84 -0.55 -13.32
C ALA A 79 14.82 -0.64 -11.77
N PRO A 80 15.33 0.37 -11.04
CA PRO A 80 15.18 0.47 -9.59
C PRO A 80 13.71 0.37 -9.15
N GLY A 81 13.44 -0.38 -8.08
CA GLY A 81 12.07 -0.53 -7.54
C GLY A 81 11.25 -1.65 -8.16
N GLN A 82 11.85 -2.76 -8.57
CA GLN A 82 11.13 -4.02 -8.81
C GLN A 82 11.25 -4.93 -7.58
N ILE A 83 10.22 -5.74 -7.32
CA ILE A 83 10.20 -6.69 -6.20
C ILE A 83 10.67 -8.05 -6.70
N SER A 84 11.62 -8.68 -6.02
CA SER A 84 12.14 -10.00 -6.39
C SER A 84 11.09 -11.10 -6.21
N VAL A 85 11.21 -12.16 -7.01
CA VAL A 85 10.38 -13.37 -6.85
C VAL A 85 10.57 -13.95 -5.45
N ARG A 86 11.80 -13.86 -4.92
CA ARG A 86 12.13 -14.24 -3.55
C ARG A 86 11.32 -13.41 -2.55
N ASP A 87 11.36 -12.09 -2.62
CA ASP A 87 10.63 -11.22 -1.69
C ASP A 87 9.12 -11.38 -1.83
N MET A 88 8.59 -11.52 -3.06
CA MET A 88 7.17 -11.82 -3.25
C MET A 88 6.74 -13.09 -2.51
N ARG A 89 7.58 -14.14 -2.52
CA ARG A 89 7.27 -15.42 -1.89
C ARG A 89 7.53 -15.42 -0.38
N GLU A 90 8.67 -14.91 0.05
CA GLU A 90 9.17 -15.03 1.43
C GLU A 90 8.73 -13.86 2.31
N VAL A 91 8.76 -12.63 1.79
CA VAL A 91 8.44 -11.42 2.56
C VAL A 91 6.94 -11.12 2.47
N TYR A 92 6.43 -10.89 1.25
CA TYR A 92 5.03 -10.53 1.06
C TYR A 92 4.08 -11.73 1.12
N ARG A 93 4.61 -12.95 1.09
CA ARG A 93 3.85 -14.21 1.16
C ARG A 93 2.70 -14.22 0.14
N ALA A 94 3.02 -13.81 -1.10
CA ALA A 94 2.08 -13.54 -2.19
C ALA A 94 0.98 -14.60 -2.38
N GLY A 95 1.31 -15.88 -2.21
CA GLY A 95 0.34 -16.99 -2.34
C GLY A 95 -0.69 -17.10 -1.20
N ARG A 96 -0.56 -16.30 -0.13
CA ARG A 96 -1.52 -16.23 0.98
C ARG A 96 -2.36 -14.95 0.96
N LEU A 97 -2.02 -13.98 0.09
CA LEU A 97 -2.75 -12.72 0.01
C LEU A 97 -4.15 -12.97 -0.55
N GLY A 98 -5.14 -12.33 0.08
CA GLY A 98 -6.51 -12.39 -0.39
C GLY A 98 -7.32 -11.16 0.04
N PRO A 99 -8.63 -11.13 -0.30
CA PRO A 99 -9.50 -10.01 0.02
C PRO A 99 -9.57 -9.69 1.53
N SER A 100 -9.35 -10.70 2.38
CA SER A 100 -9.34 -10.53 3.83
C SER A 100 -8.04 -9.92 4.37
N THR A 101 -6.93 -10.07 3.67
CA THR A 101 -5.61 -9.65 4.17
C THR A 101 -5.60 -8.15 4.42
N ARG A 102 -5.22 -7.74 5.63
CA ARG A 102 -5.09 -6.34 6.01
C ARG A 102 -3.77 -5.79 5.47
N ALA A 103 -3.82 -4.68 4.74
CA ALA A 103 -2.61 -4.05 4.20
C ALA A 103 -2.18 -2.83 5.02
N PHE A 104 -0.88 -2.71 5.29
CA PHE A 104 -0.29 -1.63 6.06
C PHE A 104 0.83 -0.96 5.28
N GLY A 105 0.79 0.36 5.18
CA GLY A 105 1.67 1.12 4.30
C GLY A 105 2.85 1.68 5.06
N LEU A 106 4.06 1.46 4.55
CA LEU A 106 5.24 2.18 5.00
C LEU A 106 5.45 3.35 4.06
N LEU A 107 5.02 4.51 4.55
CA LEU A 107 5.02 5.76 3.82
C LEU A 107 6.35 6.46 3.99
N GLY A 108 6.98 6.87 2.89
CA GLY A 108 8.17 7.70 2.95
C GLY A 108 8.72 8.10 1.59
N PRO A 109 9.79 8.90 1.55
CA PRO A 109 10.46 9.30 0.31
C PRO A 109 11.13 8.13 -0.42
N HIS A 110 11.44 7.06 0.31
CA HIS A 110 12.10 5.86 -0.19
C HIS A 110 11.48 4.61 0.46
N ALA A 111 11.65 3.45 -0.19
CA ALA A 111 11.19 2.17 0.36
C ALA A 111 12.08 1.70 1.53
N GLU A 112 11.46 1.48 2.69
CA GLU A 112 12.09 0.97 3.91
C GLU A 112 12.13 -0.57 3.92
N HIS A 113 12.97 -1.17 3.07
CA HIS A 113 12.99 -2.61 2.81
C HIS A 113 13.17 -3.48 4.07
N GLU A 114 14.12 -3.14 4.95
CA GLU A 114 14.37 -3.93 6.15
C GLU A 114 13.22 -3.83 7.16
N ARG A 115 12.63 -2.64 7.30
CA ARG A 115 11.45 -2.47 8.17
C ARG A 115 10.23 -3.21 7.62
N LEU A 116 10.04 -3.23 6.30
CA LEU A 116 9.00 -4.02 5.65
C LEU A 116 9.17 -5.52 5.93
N LYS A 117 10.41 -6.03 5.82
CA LYS A 117 10.73 -7.42 6.14
C LYS A 117 10.42 -7.74 7.60
N GLU A 118 10.80 -6.85 8.51
CA GLU A 118 10.54 -6.98 9.95
C GLU A 118 9.04 -7.09 10.26
N TYR A 119 8.21 -6.16 9.77
CA TYR A 119 6.77 -6.21 10.00
C TYR A 119 6.11 -7.46 9.41
N ASN A 120 6.46 -7.83 8.18
CA ASN A 120 5.90 -9.01 7.54
C ASN A 120 6.32 -10.32 8.24
N ALA A 121 7.53 -10.38 8.78
CA ALA A 121 7.98 -11.50 9.60
C ALA A 121 7.17 -11.61 10.90
N TRP A 122 6.86 -10.48 11.58
CA TRP A 122 6.00 -10.49 12.77
C TRP A 122 4.56 -10.90 12.46
N PHE A 123 3.97 -10.41 11.36
CA PHE A 123 2.65 -10.86 10.94
C PHE A 123 2.61 -12.37 10.70
N ASP A 124 3.67 -12.95 10.12
CA ASP A 124 3.76 -14.40 9.92
C ASP A 124 3.90 -15.18 11.23
N ALA A 125 4.81 -14.73 12.10
CA ALA A 125 5.08 -15.37 13.39
C ALA A 125 3.84 -15.39 14.30
N ASP A 126 3.05 -14.31 14.28
CA ASP A 126 1.86 -14.17 15.12
C ASP A 126 0.59 -14.73 14.45
N GLY A 127 0.69 -15.26 13.22
CA GLY A 127 -0.46 -15.80 12.47
C GLY A 127 -1.50 -14.74 12.08
N PHE A 128 -1.09 -13.48 12.00
CA PHE A 128 -1.94 -12.36 11.65
C PHE A 128 -2.02 -12.21 10.11
N ASP A 129 -3.23 -12.22 9.54
CA ASP A 129 -3.50 -12.04 8.10
C ASP A 129 -3.29 -10.56 7.69
N GLY A 130 -2.02 -10.15 7.70
CA GLY A 130 -1.58 -8.80 7.37
C GLY A 130 -0.35 -8.79 6.47
N VAL A 131 -0.24 -7.73 5.66
CA VAL A 131 0.91 -7.47 4.79
C VAL A 131 1.35 -6.02 4.92
N ALA A 132 2.64 -5.79 5.18
CA ALA A 132 3.24 -4.47 5.10
C ALA A 132 3.79 -4.23 3.68
N VAL A 133 3.51 -3.08 3.08
CA VAL A 133 3.91 -2.72 1.70
C VAL A 133 4.53 -1.33 1.62
N PRO A 134 5.49 -1.11 0.69
CA PRO A 134 6.09 0.21 0.48
C PRO A 134 5.07 1.15 -0.15
N VAL A 135 5.02 2.39 0.34
CA VAL A 135 4.28 3.48 -0.29
C VAL A 135 5.21 4.67 -0.43
N GLN A 136 5.75 4.83 -1.63
CA GLN A 136 6.70 5.90 -1.90
C GLN A 136 5.94 7.16 -2.34
N VAL A 137 6.26 8.27 -1.68
CA VAL A 137 5.69 9.60 -1.99
C VAL A 137 6.80 10.62 -2.18
N GLU A 138 6.53 11.65 -2.98
CA GLU A 138 7.46 12.77 -3.09
C GLU A 138 7.41 13.64 -1.83
N LEU A 139 8.54 14.20 -1.40
CA LEU A 139 8.61 15.08 -0.22
C LEU A 139 7.81 16.38 -0.42
N SER A 140 7.70 16.85 -1.67
CA SER A 140 6.88 17.99 -2.07
C SER A 140 5.37 17.70 -2.12
N ALA A 141 4.95 16.46 -1.88
CA ALA A 141 3.56 16.09 -1.98
C ALA A 141 2.72 16.77 -0.87
N ASN A 142 1.53 17.23 -1.26
CA ASN A 142 0.61 17.90 -0.35
C ASN A 142 0.06 16.88 0.66
N ALA A 143 0.24 17.14 1.96
CA ALA A 143 -0.29 16.32 3.05
C ALA A 143 -1.78 15.95 2.88
N ALA A 144 -2.62 16.89 2.45
CA ALA A 144 -4.06 16.62 2.24
C ALA A 144 -4.29 15.64 1.08
N ALA A 145 -3.51 15.76 0.00
CA ALA A 145 -3.58 14.87 -1.15
C ALA A 145 -3.14 13.44 -0.75
N ILE A 146 -2.08 13.33 0.03
CA ILE A 146 -1.57 12.06 0.57
C ILE A 146 -2.65 11.38 1.42
N VAL A 147 -3.24 12.10 2.39
CA VAL A 147 -4.27 11.54 3.27
C VAL A 147 -5.56 11.21 2.51
N ASP A 148 -5.95 11.99 1.50
CA ASP A 148 -7.08 11.66 0.61
C ASP A 148 -6.84 10.35 -0.15
N ALA A 149 -5.63 10.18 -0.72
CA ALA A 149 -5.23 8.94 -1.38
C ALA A 149 -5.40 7.75 -0.44
N PHE A 150 -4.99 7.91 0.82
CA PHE A 150 -5.04 6.86 1.82
C PHE A 150 -6.45 6.48 2.24
N ARG A 151 -7.39 7.44 2.27
CA ARG A 151 -8.79 7.12 2.52
C ARG A 151 -9.35 6.19 1.44
N ARG A 152 -8.86 6.30 0.21
CA ARG A 152 -9.35 5.57 -0.96
C ARG A 152 -8.59 4.28 -1.27
N LEU A 153 -7.32 4.18 -0.87
CA LEU A 153 -6.52 2.97 -1.04
C LEU A 153 -7.02 1.86 -0.10
N PRO A 154 -6.90 0.57 -0.49
CA PRO A 154 -7.41 -0.56 0.29
C PRO A 154 -6.49 -0.90 1.47
N MET A 155 -6.26 0.06 2.36
CA MET A 155 -5.26 0.03 3.42
C MET A 155 -5.90 0.14 4.81
N SER A 156 -5.32 -0.53 5.80
CA SER A 156 -5.77 -0.56 7.19
C SER A 156 -5.01 0.39 8.12
N GLY A 157 -3.83 0.86 7.71
CA GLY A 157 -3.02 1.77 8.50
C GLY A 157 -1.68 2.07 7.87
N TRP A 158 -0.97 3.02 8.46
CA TRP A 158 0.25 3.60 7.89
C TRP A 158 1.30 3.87 8.96
N HIS A 159 2.56 3.72 8.58
CA HIS A 159 3.72 4.11 9.36
C HIS A 159 4.57 5.03 8.50
N ILE A 160 4.84 6.23 8.99
CA ILE A 160 5.36 7.36 8.22
C ILE A 160 6.81 7.60 8.59
N HIS A 161 7.64 7.71 7.56
CA HIS A 161 9.06 8.02 7.64
C HIS A 161 9.34 9.35 6.91
N GLY A 162 10.29 10.12 7.42
CA GLY A 162 10.64 11.46 6.91
C GLY A 162 10.05 12.58 7.75
N ALA A 163 10.91 13.46 8.27
CA ALA A 163 10.54 14.49 9.24
C ALA A 163 9.50 15.48 8.68
N GLU A 164 9.63 15.89 7.42
CA GLU A 164 8.70 16.82 6.76
C GLU A 164 7.30 16.22 6.60
N LEU A 165 7.20 14.95 6.23
CA LEU A 165 5.93 14.24 6.16
C LEU A 165 5.29 14.12 7.55
N GLN A 166 6.08 13.75 8.56
CA GLN A 166 5.58 13.55 9.92
C GLN A 166 5.01 14.83 10.54
N THR A 167 5.54 16.01 10.21
CA THR A 167 5.01 17.30 10.72
C THR A 167 3.83 17.82 9.90
N GLY A 168 3.73 17.46 8.62
CA GLY A 168 2.67 17.96 7.72
C GLY A 168 1.37 17.14 7.75
N VAL A 169 1.46 15.81 7.76
CA VAL A 169 0.30 14.90 7.57
C VAL A 169 -0.80 15.07 8.60
N GLY A 170 -0.46 15.46 9.84
CA GLY A 170 -1.42 15.66 10.92
C GLY A 170 -2.53 16.68 10.57
N GLN A 171 -2.23 17.66 9.72
CA GLN A 171 -3.17 18.73 9.35
C GLN A 171 -4.39 18.24 8.55
N ALA A 172 -4.31 17.07 7.93
CA ALA A 172 -5.36 16.49 7.10
C ALA A 172 -6.06 15.28 7.74
N LEU A 173 -5.66 14.91 8.96
CA LEU A 173 -6.26 13.82 9.74
C LEU A 173 -7.50 14.30 10.49
N ASP A 174 -8.39 13.36 10.78
CA ASP A 174 -9.65 13.65 11.48
C ASP A 174 -9.41 13.88 12.98
N GLU A 175 -8.35 13.27 13.52
CA GLU A 175 -7.97 13.37 14.92
C GLU A 175 -6.46 13.15 15.09
N ILE A 176 -5.88 13.80 16.10
CA ILE A 176 -4.50 13.58 16.51
C ILE A 176 -4.48 13.15 17.97
N GLY A 177 -3.85 12.01 18.24
CA GLY A 177 -3.71 11.44 19.57
C GLY A 177 -2.82 12.29 20.49
N PRO A 178 -2.95 12.17 21.82
CA PRO A 178 -2.28 13.05 22.78
C PRO A 178 -0.75 13.06 22.67
N LYS A 179 -0.12 11.92 22.33
CA LYS A 179 1.34 11.81 22.17
C LYS A 179 1.80 12.56 20.92
N ALA A 180 1.12 12.36 19.79
CA ALA A 180 1.40 13.09 18.55
C ALA A 180 1.19 14.61 18.70
N CYS A 181 0.15 15.04 19.41
CA CYS A 181 -0.06 16.45 19.74
C CYS A 181 1.10 17.06 20.54
N ARG A 182 1.63 16.35 21.54
CA ARG A 182 2.77 16.83 22.34
C ARG A 182 4.06 16.90 21.53
N GLU A 183 4.28 15.93 20.66
CA GLU A 183 5.47 15.87 19.81
C GLU A 183 5.40 16.86 18.62
N GLY A 184 4.20 17.30 18.25
CA GLY A 184 3.98 18.16 17.08
C GLY A 184 4.16 17.43 15.74
N LYS A 185 4.05 16.10 15.74
CA LYS A 185 4.30 15.24 14.57
C LYS A 185 3.58 13.89 14.72
N VAL A 186 3.28 13.27 13.58
CA VAL A 186 2.57 11.99 13.45
C VAL A 186 3.45 11.03 12.66
N ASN A 187 3.70 9.84 13.19
CA ASN A 187 4.38 8.76 12.44
C ASN A 187 3.52 7.50 12.28
N ALA A 188 2.31 7.48 12.85
CA ALA A 188 1.41 6.35 12.78
C ALA A 188 0.02 6.85 12.41
N ILE A 189 -0.63 6.24 11.41
CA ILE A 189 -2.04 6.51 11.10
C ILE A 189 -2.80 5.19 11.20
N VAL A 190 -3.90 5.22 11.95
CA VAL A 190 -4.86 4.11 12.03
C VAL A 190 -6.21 4.54 11.50
N ALA A 191 -6.84 3.67 10.72
CA ALA A 191 -8.26 3.79 10.42
C ALA A 191 -9.08 3.29 11.62
N ARG A 192 -10.04 4.10 12.06
CA ARG A 192 -11.03 3.76 13.09
C ARG A 192 -12.41 3.63 12.43
N ALA A 193 -13.44 3.42 13.25
CA ALA A 193 -14.83 3.36 12.78
C ALA A 193 -15.20 4.60 11.93
N GLU A 194 -16.12 4.41 10.98
CA GLU A 194 -16.59 5.47 10.07
C GLU A 194 -15.45 6.08 9.23
N ASP A 195 -14.44 5.27 8.88
CA ASP A 195 -13.29 5.66 8.07
C ASP A 195 -12.45 6.83 8.62
N ARG A 196 -12.61 7.17 9.90
CA ARG A 196 -11.84 8.22 10.56
C ARG A 196 -10.37 7.83 10.64
N LEU A 197 -9.49 8.72 10.19
CA LEU A 197 -8.06 8.54 10.29
C LEU A 197 -7.53 9.28 11.52
N VAL A 198 -6.95 8.52 12.46
CA VAL A 198 -6.36 9.05 13.69
C VAL A 198 -4.85 8.97 13.59
N GLY A 199 -4.18 10.10 13.82
CA GLY A 199 -2.73 10.23 13.86
C GLY A 199 -2.16 9.99 15.25
N GLU A 200 -1.24 9.05 15.37
CA GLU A 200 -0.54 8.70 16.61
C GLU A 200 0.97 8.93 16.46
N TRP A 201 1.65 8.96 17.60
CA TRP A 201 3.10 8.95 17.66
C TRP A 201 3.59 7.72 18.42
N VAL A 202 4.37 6.88 17.75
CA VAL A 202 4.98 5.67 18.31
C VAL A 202 6.50 5.82 18.37
N GLU A 203 7.12 5.29 19.43
CA GLU A 203 8.57 5.43 19.66
C GLU A 203 9.38 4.24 19.12
N SER A 204 8.71 3.15 18.74
CA SER A 204 9.35 1.96 18.20
C SER A 204 8.52 1.29 17.10
N PRO A 205 9.16 0.51 16.20
CA PRO A 205 8.43 -0.38 15.30
C PRO A 205 7.49 -1.33 16.05
N ARG A 206 7.85 -1.80 17.25
CA ARG A 206 7.01 -2.73 17.98
C ARG A 206 5.68 -2.09 18.42
N GLU A 207 5.74 -0.85 18.90
CA GLU A 207 4.53 -0.07 19.22
C GLU A 207 3.63 0.11 17.99
N GLN A 208 4.22 0.38 16.81
CA GLN A 208 3.46 0.47 15.56
C GLN A 208 2.75 -0.84 15.21
N TYR A 209 3.48 -1.96 15.32
CA TYR A 209 2.96 -3.28 15.04
C TYR A 209 1.77 -3.62 15.95
N GLU A 210 1.91 -3.36 17.24
CA GLU A 210 0.84 -3.57 18.23
C GLU A 210 -0.36 -2.68 17.95
N LEU A 211 -0.14 -1.43 17.56
CA LEU A 211 -1.20 -0.51 17.18
C LEU A 211 -1.99 -1.02 15.96
N TRP A 212 -1.32 -1.55 14.93
CA TRP A 212 -1.98 -2.13 13.75
C TRP A 212 -2.77 -3.39 14.04
N THR A 213 -2.19 -4.30 14.83
CA THR A 213 -2.79 -5.62 15.11
C THR A 213 -3.95 -5.54 16.09
N THR A 214 -3.96 -4.54 16.98
CA THR A 214 -5.05 -4.30 17.94
C THR A 214 -6.13 -3.35 17.40
N ALA A 215 -5.82 -2.51 16.42
CA ALA A 215 -6.81 -1.67 15.76
C ALA A 215 -7.86 -2.53 15.05
N GLY A 216 -9.14 -2.17 15.24
CA GLY A 216 -10.27 -2.78 14.55
C GLY A 216 -10.16 -2.64 13.02
N ARG A 217 -10.95 -3.43 12.30
CA ARG A 217 -10.98 -3.37 10.83
C ARG A 217 -11.67 -2.08 10.38
N LYS A 218 -11.17 -1.50 9.28
CA LYS A 218 -11.92 -0.50 8.50
C LYS A 218 -13.21 -1.18 8.01
N SER A 219 -14.36 -0.54 8.23
CA SER A 219 -15.69 -1.07 7.92
C SER A 219 -15.92 -1.18 6.43
#